data_AF-A0A4U7CLQ7-F1
#
_entry.id   AF-A0A4U7CLQ7-F1
#
_cell.length_a   1.000
_cell.length_b   1.000
_cell.length_c   1.000
_cell.angle_alpha   90.00
_cell.angle_beta   90.00
_cell.angle_gamma   90.00
#
_symmetry.space_group_name_H-M   'P 1'
#
loop_
_entity.id
_entity.type
_entity.pdbx_description
1 polymer ?
#
loop_
_entity_poly.entity_id
_entity_poly.type
_entity_poly.pdbx_seq_one_letter_code
_entity_poly.pdbx_strand_id
1 'polypeptide(L)'
;MTEDFLTKGLQNDRYMKARQLVEQFREDIEVELRMIGQEMISENPGLFDDNVEGGENSQTKSNTYPYSRIDFPMARQRSPESDTSLTLNVHLYWYNPREYNRKDIDGAIRALGYKIKDVTKADEQHVVSETQDWPLRVSVDRWGSRKAFYRHVSSTDEIKETGEQLVEHFSTFGHEFGVPRDRE
;
A
#
# COMPACT_ATOMS: atom_id res chain seq x y z
N MET A 1 25.55 25.32 8.45
CA MET A 1 25.81 24.18 9.36
C MET A 1 26.98 24.61 10.25
N THR A 2 26.84 24.61 11.58
CA THR A 2 27.87 25.16 12.49
C THR A 2 28.89 24.10 12.88
N GLU A 3 30.12 24.52 13.24
CA GLU A 3 31.18 23.62 13.75
C GLU A 3 30.68 22.82 14.97
N ASP A 4 29.93 23.47 15.87
CA ASP A 4 29.23 22.83 16.98
C ASP A 4 28.25 21.72 16.56
N PHE A 5 27.55 21.89 15.44
CA PHE A 5 26.62 20.88 14.94
C PHE A 5 27.37 19.63 14.45
N LEU A 6 28.47 19.81 13.70
CA LEU A 6 29.29 18.72 13.20
C LEU A 6 29.99 17.97 14.34
N THR A 7 30.63 18.71 15.27
CA THR A 7 31.32 18.12 16.43
C THR A 7 30.36 17.33 17.32
N LYS A 8 29.19 17.90 17.66
CA LYS A 8 28.15 17.16 18.42
C LYS A 8 27.56 16.02 17.60
N GLY A 9 27.50 16.15 16.28
CA GLY A 9 27.03 15.09 15.38
C GLY A 9 27.94 13.86 15.44
N LEU A 10 29.25 14.07 15.37
CA LEU A 10 30.27 13.03 15.44
C LEU A 10 30.35 12.41 16.84
N GLN A 11 30.45 13.22 17.90
CA GLN A 11 30.61 12.72 19.27
C GLN A 11 29.43 11.90 19.80
N ASN A 12 28.22 12.14 19.27
CA ASN A 12 27.01 11.45 19.71
C ASN A 12 26.52 10.38 18.73
N ASP A 13 27.29 10.08 17.68
CA ASP A 13 26.92 9.17 16.59
C ASP A 13 25.56 9.51 15.96
N ARG A 14 25.20 10.80 15.88
CA ARG A 14 23.84 11.24 15.49
C ARG A 14 23.45 10.71 14.12
N TYR A 15 24.40 10.68 13.18
CA TYR A 15 24.17 10.15 11.84
C TYR A 15 23.84 8.66 11.87
N MET A 16 24.63 7.85 12.60
CA MET A 16 24.41 6.40 12.69
C MET A 16 23.10 6.07 13.39
N LYS A 17 22.78 6.77 14.49
CA LYS A 17 21.51 6.61 15.20
C LYS A 17 20.32 7.00 14.34
N ALA A 18 20.40 8.13 13.62
CA ALA A 18 19.35 8.53 12.68
C ALA A 18 19.14 7.47 11.60
N ARG A 19 20.23 6.90 11.05
CA ARG A 19 20.13 5.83 10.06
C ARG A 19 19.45 4.58 10.65
N GLN A 20 19.85 4.13 11.84
CA GLN A 20 19.23 2.99 12.51
C GLN A 20 17.73 3.19 12.77
N LEU A 21 17.34 4.38 13.23
CA LEU A 21 15.92 4.71 13.44
C LEU A 21 15.10 4.67 12.15
N VAL A 22 15.67 5.12 11.03
CA VAL A 22 15.01 5.05 9.72
C VAL A 22 14.85 3.61 9.25
N GLU A 23 15.87 2.77 9.42
CA GLU A 23 15.79 1.34 9.07
C GLU A 23 14.76 0.61 9.93
N GLN A 24 14.78 0.81 11.26
CA GLN A 24 13.80 0.21 12.17
C GLN A 24 12.37 0.62 11.81
N PHE A 25 12.14 1.92 11.59
CA PHE A 25 10.84 2.41 11.20
C PHE A 25 10.35 1.76 9.89
N ARG A 26 11.24 1.54 8.92
CA ARG A 26 10.89 0.88 7.66
C ARG A 26 10.50 -0.58 7.89
N GLU A 27 11.29 -1.32 8.66
CA GLU A 27 11.02 -2.72 8.99
C GLU A 27 9.67 -2.87 9.70
N ASP A 28 9.39 -2.00 10.67
CA ASP A 28 8.11 -2.01 11.40
C ASP A 28 6.91 -1.76 10.47
N ILE A 29 7.03 -0.81 9.53
CA ILE A 29 6.00 -0.58 8.51
C ILE A 29 5.82 -1.80 7.59
N GLU A 30 6.90 -2.45 7.17
CA GLU A 30 6.82 -3.65 6.33
C GLU A 30 6.12 -4.82 7.03
N VAL A 31 6.34 -4.98 8.34
CA VAL A 31 5.63 -5.94 9.17
C VAL A 31 4.12 -5.62 9.20
N GLU A 32 3.74 -4.37 9.47
CA GLU A 32 2.33 -3.95 9.49
C GLU A 32 1.63 -4.19 8.14
N LEU A 33 2.26 -3.79 7.03
CA LEU A 33 1.71 -4.02 5.68
C LEU A 33 1.57 -5.51 5.36
N ARG A 34 2.52 -6.34 5.82
CA ARG A 34 2.46 -7.79 5.65
C ARG A 34 1.34 -8.40 6.47
N MET A 35 1.13 -7.97 7.71
CA MET A 35 0.03 -8.45 8.55
C MET A 35 -1.33 -8.14 7.91
N ILE A 36 -1.55 -6.89 7.48
CA ILE A 36 -2.79 -6.49 6.79
C ILE A 36 -3.02 -7.35 5.53
N GLY A 37 -1.99 -7.53 4.70
CA GLY A 37 -2.11 -8.33 3.48
C GLY A 37 -2.36 -9.82 3.75
N GLN A 38 -1.76 -10.39 4.79
CA GLN A 38 -2.02 -11.77 5.19
C GLN A 38 -3.44 -11.95 5.73
N GLU A 39 -3.96 -10.97 6.47
CA GLU A 39 -5.35 -10.99 6.92
C GLU A 39 -6.32 -10.95 5.73
N MET A 40 -6.10 -10.06 4.76
CA MET A 40 -6.86 -10.03 3.49
C MET A 40 -6.85 -11.37 2.76
N ILE A 41 -5.71 -12.07 2.71
CA ILE A 41 -5.60 -13.39 2.09
C ILE A 41 -6.39 -14.44 2.90
N SER A 42 -6.24 -14.42 4.22
CA SER A 42 -6.85 -15.39 5.13
C SER A 42 -8.38 -15.33 5.12
N GLU A 43 -8.96 -14.13 4.99
CA GLU A 43 -10.40 -13.94 4.88
C GLU A 43 -10.94 -14.28 3.48
N ASN A 44 -10.08 -14.32 2.47
CA ASN A 44 -10.47 -14.47 1.08
C ASN A 44 -9.72 -15.62 0.36
N PRO A 45 -9.73 -16.86 0.90
CA PRO A 45 -8.92 -17.96 0.36
C PRO A 45 -9.24 -18.30 -1.11
N GLY A 46 -10.46 -18.01 -1.58
CA GLY A 46 -10.84 -18.23 -2.98
C GLY A 46 -10.21 -17.26 -3.98
N LEU A 47 -9.57 -16.19 -3.52
CA LEU A 47 -8.92 -15.18 -4.38
C LEU A 47 -7.41 -15.39 -4.54
N PHE A 48 -6.83 -16.33 -3.79
CA PHE A 48 -5.39 -16.58 -3.74
C PHE A 48 -5.06 -18.07 -3.90
N ASP A 49 -3.83 -18.38 -4.27
CA ASP A 49 -3.32 -19.75 -4.22
C ASP A 49 -2.96 -20.09 -2.75
N ASP A 50 -2.82 -21.38 -2.45
CA ASP A 50 -2.39 -21.80 -1.11
C ASP A 50 -0.97 -21.30 -0.82
N ASN A 51 -0.72 -20.85 0.42
CA ASN A 51 0.59 -20.39 0.90
C ASN A 51 1.22 -19.23 0.10
N VAL A 52 0.42 -18.26 -0.36
CA VAL A 52 0.96 -17.05 -1.02
C VAL A 52 1.85 -16.26 -0.06
N GLU A 53 3.13 -16.14 -0.43
CA GLU A 53 4.08 -15.24 0.21
C GLU A 53 4.16 -13.91 -0.54
N GLY A 54 3.93 -12.80 0.17
CA GLY A 54 4.04 -11.46 -0.40
C GLY A 54 5.49 -11.02 -0.62
N GLY A 55 5.78 -10.49 -1.81
CA GLY A 55 7.06 -9.90 -2.18
C GLY A 55 7.15 -8.44 -1.74
N GLU A 56 8.21 -8.06 -1.03
CA GLU A 56 8.42 -6.70 -0.56
C GLU A 56 9.05 -5.81 -1.65
N ASN A 57 8.65 -4.54 -1.68
CA ASN A 57 9.36 -3.52 -2.43
C ASN A 57 9.31 -2.18 -1.68
N SER A 58 10.47 -1.73 -1.22
CA SER A 58 10.64 -0.43 -0.58
C SER A 58 11.64 0.42 -1.39
N GLN A 59 11.33 1.70 -1.63
CA GLN A 59 12.26 2.64 -2.29
C GLN A 59 12.49 3.89 -1.44
N THR A 60 13.76 4.13 -1.15
CA THR A 60 14.24 5.32 -0.42
C THR A 60 15.25 6.15 -1.22
N LYS A 61 15.71 5.66 -2.38
CA LYS A 61 16.71 6.34 -3.23
C LYS A 61 16.04 7.11 -4.36
N SER A 62 15.79 8.41 -4.18
CA SER A 62 15.46 9.41 -5.23
C SER A 62 14.94 10.73 -4.60
N ASN A 63 14.94 11.83 -5.36
CA ASN A 63 14.20 13.08 -5.06
C ASN A 63 12.65 12.90 -5.01
N THR A 64 12.16 11.67 -5.00
CA THR A 64 10.74 11.31 -4.92
C THR A 64 10.40 10.81 -3.52
N TYR A 65 9.18 11.09 -3.06
CA TYR A 65 8.72 10.62 -1.76
C TYR A 65 8.89 9.08 -1.59
N PRO A 66 9.30 8.63 -0.39
CA PRO A 66 9.49 7.21 -0.09
C PRO A 66 8.21 6.39 -0.23
N TYR A 67 8.37 5.08 -0.36
CA TYR A 67 7.28 4.12 -0.24
C TYR A 67 7.72 2.79 0.37
N SER A 68 6.77 2.12 1.01
CA SER A 68 6.85 0.69 1.36
C SER A 68 5.61 -0.03 0.83
N ARG A 69 5.78 -1.23 0.27
CA ARG A 69 4.65 -2.04 -0.20
C ARG A 69 4.97 -3.53 -0.16
N ILE A 70 3.94 -4.34 0.00
CA ILE A 70 3.97 -5.79 -0.19
C ILE A 70 3.04 -6.15 -1.36
N ASP A 71 3.55 -6.96 -2.28
CA ASP A 71 2.86 -7.44 -3.47
C ASP A 71 2.50 -8.92 -3.31
N PHE A 72 1.21 -9.24 -3.34
CA PHE A 72 0.67 -10.60 -3.20
C PHE A 72 0.03 -11.05 -4.52
N PRO A 73 0.58 -12.06 -5.20
CA PRO A 73 -0.03 -12.66 -6.39
C PRO A 73 -1.42 -13.24 -6.08
N MET A 74 -2.40 -12.96 -6.92
CA MET A 74 -3.76 -13.50 -6.79
C MET A 74 -3.95 -14.72 -7.68
N ALA A 75 -4.86 -15.62 -7.29
CA ALA A 75 -5.33 -16.74 -8.12
C ALA A 75 -6.39 -16.29 -9.15
N ARG A 76 -6.26 -15.07 -9.63
CA ARG A 76 -7.17 -14.41 -10.55
C ARG A 76 -6.39 -13.82 -11.69
N GLN A 77 -6.98 -13.81 -12.88
CA GLN A 77 -6.39 -13.29 -14.08
C GLN A 77 -7.23 -12.15 -14.64
N ARG A 78 -6.60 -11.31 -15.45
CA ARG A 78 -7.23 -10.10 -16.01
C ARG A 78 -8.48 -10.39 -16.83
N SER A 79 -8.47 -11.45 -17.63
CA SER A 79 -9.60 -11.94 -18.43
C SER A 79 -9.38 -13.42 -18.78
N PRO A 80 -10.40 -14.15 -19.24
CA PRO A 80 -10.26 -15.56 -19.64
C PRO A 80 -9.16 -15.81 -20.70
N GLU A 81 -8.86 -14.81 -21.53
CA GLU A 81 -7.88 -14.88 -22.61
C GLU A 81 -6.49 -14.34 -22.22
N SER A 82 -6.29 -13.97 -20.95
CA SER A 82 -5.08 -13.33 -20.48
C SER A 82 -4.37 -14.17 -19.42
N ASP A 83 -3.12 -14.55 -19.68
CA ASP A 83 -2.25 -15.21 -18.71
C ASP A 83 -1.70 -14.24 -17.63
N THR A 84 -2.18 -12.99 -17.61
CA THR A 84 -1.70 -11.98 -16.64
C THR A 84 -2.46 -12.12 -15.33
N SER A 85 -1.80 -12.71 -14.34
CA SER A 85 -2.30 -12.76 -12.97
C SER A 85 -2.42 -11.36 -12.37
N LEU A 86 -3.47 -11.16 -11.59
CA LEU A 86 -3.63 -9.96 -10.77
C LEU A 86 -2.68 -9.99 -9.57
N THR A 87 -2.35 -8.82 -9.05
CA THR A 87 -1.54 -8.68 -7.83
C THR A 87 -2.21 -7.71 -6.87
N LEU A 88 -2.46 -8.15 -5.64
CA LEU A 88 -2.84 -7.29 -4.53
C LEU A 88 -1.60 -6.54 -4.03
N ASN A 89 -1.63 -5.22 -4.08
CA ASN A 89 -0.56 -4.35 -3.61
C ASN A 89 -1.01 -3.60 -2.35
N VAL A 90 -0.52 -4.02 -1.19
CA VAL A 90 -0.74 -3.33 0.10
C VAL A 90 0.42 -2.37 0.34
N HIS A 91 0.15 -1.11 0.66
CA HIS A 91 1.17 -0.08 0.64
C HIS A 91 0.99 1.02 1.68
N LEU A 92 2.12 1.62 2.07
CA LEU A 92 2.20 2.94 2.67
C LEU A 92 3.04 3.85 1.76
N TYR A 93 2.38 4.84 1.17
CA TYR A 93 3.01 5.79 0.27
C TYR A 93 3.06 7.18 0.87
N TRP A 94 4.23 7.81 0.83
CA TRP A 94 4.34 9.24 1.11
C TRP A 94 4.06 10.03 -0.17
N TYR A 95 3.24 11.07 -0.07
CA TYR A 95 2.86 11.91 -1.21
C TYR A 95 2.91 13.39 -0.92
N ASN A 96 3.13 14.17 -1.98
CA ASN A 96 2.78 15.57 -1.94
C ASN A 96 1.24 15.68 -1.96
N PRO A 97 0.61 16.44 -1.05
CA PRO A 97 -0.85 16.63 -1.07
C PRO A 97 -1.39 17.14 -2.40
N ARG A 98 -0.59 17.90 -3.15
CA ARG A 98 -0.94 18.40 -4.50
C ARG A 98 -1.10 17.28 -5.52
N GLU A 99 -0.33 16.19 -5.42
CA GLU A 99 -0.44 15.02 -6.32
C GLU A 99 -1.77 14.28 -6.12
N TYR A 100 -2.39 14.43 -4.95
CA TYR A 100 -3.66 13.82 -4.57
C TYR A 100 -4.83 14.82 -4.53
N ASN A 101 -4.60 16.07 -4.97
CA ASN A 101 -5.55 17.19 -4.86
C ASN A 101 -6.13 17.37 -3.43
N ARG A 102 -5.32 17.07 -2.41
CA ARG A 102 -5.68 17.27 -0.99
C ARG A 102 -5.12 18.61 -0.55
N LYS A 103 -6.00 19.47 -0.05
CA LYS A 103 -5.65 20.79 0.51
C LYS A 103 -5.80 20.84 2.02
N ASP A 104 -6.35 19.79 2.61
CA ASP A 104 -6.70 19.63 4.02
C ASP A 104 -5.56 19.01 4.85
N ILE A 105 -4.43 18.65 4.24
CA ILE A 105 -3.29 18.03 4.92
C ILE A 105 -2.07 18.95 4.78
N ASP A 106 -1.46 19.28 5.92
CA ASP A 106 -0.14 19.91 5.97
C ASP A 106 0.97 18.85 5.96
N GLY A 107 2.06 19.11 5.25
CA GLY A 107 3.16 18.16 5.03
C GLY A 107 2.84 17.05 4.01
N ALA A 108 3.49 15.89 4.13
CA ALA A 108 3.27 14.77 3.21
C ALA A 108 2.01 13.97 3.59
N ILE A 109 1.21 13.55 2.62
CA ILE A 109 0.20 12.50 2.87
C ILE A 109 0.95 11.21 3.15
N ARG A 110 0.49 10.47 4.15
CA ARG A 110 0.88 9.08 4.43
C ARG A 110 -0.31 8.20 4.07
N ALA A 111 -0.33 7.72 2.83
CA ALA A 111 -1.44 6.98 2.26
C ALA A 111 -1.26 5.48 2.51
N LEU A 112 -1.91 4.99 3.56
CA LEU A 112 -2.03 3.55 3.82
C LEU A 112 -3.22 3.02 3.04
N GLY A 113 -2.98 2.03 2.18
CA GLY A 113 -4.01 1.57 1.26
C GLY A 113 -3.65 0.29 0.53
N TYR A 114 -4.57 -0.11 -0.36
CA TYR A 114 -4.31 -1.18 -1.32
C TYR A 114 -4.72 -0.78 -2.75
N LYS A 115 -4.21 -1.52 -3.73
CA LYS A 115 -4.69 -1.49 -5.11
C LYS A 115 -4.52 -2.87 -5.76
N ILE A 116 -5.26 -3.12 -6.83
CA ILE A 116 -5.07 -4.31 -7.67
C ILE A 116 -4.32 -3.94 -8.93
N LYS A 117 -3.18 -4.58 -9.16
CA LYS A 117 -2.41 -4.42 -10.39
C LYS A 117 -2.97 -5.31 -11.49
N ASP A 118 -2.70 -4.91 -12.72
CA ASP A 118 -3.01 -5.67 -13.93
C ASP A 118 -4.50 -5.94 -14.21
N VAL A 119 -5.37 -5.35 -13.41
CA VAL A 119 -6.83 -5.39 -13.54
C VAL A 119 -7.33 -4.63 -14.77
N THR A 120 -8.57 -4.90 -15.19
CA THR A 120 -9.22 -4.07 -16.22
C THR A 120 -9.64 -2.72 -15.64
N LYS A 121 -9.82 -1.71 -16.50
CA LYS A 121 -10.37 -0.41 -16.06
C LYS A 121 -11.85 -0.52 -15.66
N ALA A 122 -12.58 -1.49 -16.21
CA ALA A 122 -14.00 -1.66 -15.95
C ALA A 122 -14.22 -2.16 -14.52
N ASP A 123 -13.52 -3.22 -14.11
CA ASP A 123 -13.60 -3.77 -12.74
C ASP A 123 -13.19 -2.70 -11.72
N GLU A 124 -12.10 -1.96 -12.01
CA GLU A 124 -11.63 -0.88 -11.17
C GLU A 124 -12.66 0.25 -11.03
N GLN A 125 -13.32 0.65 -12.12
CA GLN A 125 -14.37 1.66 -12.08
C GLN A 125 -15.63 1.19 -11.34
N HIS A 126 -15.98 -0.09 -11.48
CA HIS A 126 -17.10 -0.68 -10.77
C HIS A 126 -16.88 -0.63 -9.26
N VAL A 127 -15.75 -1.15 -8.76
CA VAL A 127 -15.49 -1.10 -7.32
C VAL A 127 -15.41 0.35 -6.83
N VAL A 128 -14.81 1.27 -7.60
CA VAL A 128 -14.78 2.69 -7.24
C VAL A 128 -16.17 3.33 -7.13
N SER A 129 -17.15 2.92 -7.94
CA SER A 129 -18.51 3.44 -7.79
C SER A 129 -19.19 2.97 -6.52
N GLU A 130 -18.88 1.75 -6.08
CA GLU A 130 -19.43 1.15 -4.85
C GLU A 130 -18.71 1.61 -3.57
N THR A 131 -17.49 2.16 -3.67
CA THR A 131 -16.72 2.66 -2.51
C THR A 131 -17.24 3.99 -1.94
N GLN A 132 -18.25 4.64 -2.51
CA GLN A 132 -18.63 6.02 -2.12
C GLN A 132 -19.04 6.17 -0.64
N ASP A 133 -19.66 5.12 -0.06
CA ASP A 133 -20.12 5.13 1.33
C ASP A 133 -19.09 4.59 2.33
N TRP A 134 -17.87 4.28 1.86
CA TRP A 134 -16.80 3.75 2.70
C TRP A 134 -15.94 4.86 3.31
N PRO A 135 -15.30 4.60 4.47
CA PRO A 135 -14.34 5.53 5.08
C PRO A 135 -13.03 5.67 4.27
N LEU A 136 -12.85 4.85 3.24
CA LEU A 136 -11.70 4.88 2.34
C LEU A 136 -11.84 5.96 1.27
N ARG A 137 -10.72 6.51 0.83
CA ARG A 137 -10.65 7.40 -0.31
C ARG A 137 -10.13 6.68 -1.54
N VAL A 138 -10.57 7.14 -2.70
CA VAL A 138 -10.08 6.67 -4.00
C VAL A 138 -9.22 7.75 -4.65
N SER A 139 -8.04 7.37 -5.12
CA SER A 139 -7.15 8.23 -5.90
C SER A 139 -6.54 7.50 -7.07
N VAL A 140 -6.16 8.22 -8.13
CA VAL A 140 -5.20 7.67 -9.10
C VAL A 140 -3.85 7.53 -8.40
N ASP A 141 -3.19 6.39 -8.58
CA ASP A 141 -1.87 6.14 -8.03
C ASP A 141 -0.82 7.09 -8.64
N ARG A 142 0.33 7.19 -7.97
CA ARG A 142 1.44 8.08 -8.41
C ARG A 142 1.99 7.82 -9.80
N TRP A 143 1.72 6.63 -10.34
CA TRP A 143 2.17 6.23 -11.66
C TRP A 143 1.07 6.41 -12.72
N GLY A 144 -0.07 7.00 -12.34
CA GLY A 144 -1.13 7.42 -13.25
C GLY A 144 -1.97 6.28 -13.84
N SER A 145 -1.77 5.05 -13.38
CA SER A 145 -2.23 3.85 -14.11
C SER A 145 -3.40 3.14 -13.45
N ARG A 146 -3.54 3.26 -12.12
CA ARG A 146 -4.47 2.49 -11.30
C ARG A 146 -5.12 3.33 -10.21
N LYS A 147 -6.22 2.85 -9.65
CA LYS A 147 -6.89 3.43 -8.49
C LYS A 147 -6.38 2.75 -7.22
N ALA A 148 -6.14 3.55 -6.19
CA ALA A 148 -5.79 3.09 -4.86
C ALA A 148 -6.91 3.47 -3.88
N PHE A 149 -7.24 2.52 -3.01
CA PHE A 149 -8.18 2.68 -1.90
C PHE A 149 -7.35 2.90 -0.64
N TYR A 150 -7.50 4.05 0.00
CA TYR A 150 -6.56 4.46 1.04
C TYR A 150 -7.17 5.40 2.09
N ARG A 151 -6.55 5.43 3.27
CA ARG A 151 -6.71 6.54 4.22
C ARG A 151 -5.37 7.20 4.51
N HIS A 152 -5.46 8.46 4.91
CA HIS A 152 -4.32 9.16 5.45
C HIS A 152 -4.14 8.76 6.93
N VAL A 153 -2.94 8.31 7.31
CA VAL A 153 -2.60 7.91 8.69
C VAL A 153 -1.48 8.77 9.30
N SER A 154 -1.55 9.00 10.60
CA SER A 154 -0.61 9.81 11.39
C SER A 154 -0.19 9.14 12.70
N SER A 155 -0.76 7.99 13.06
CA SER A 155 -0.43 7.22 14.26
C SER A 155 -0.51 5.72 14.01
N THR A 156 0.03 4.92 14.93
CA THR A 156 -0.10 3.45 14.92
C THR A 156 -1.55 2.99 15.09
N ASP A 157 -2.36 3.72 15.86
CA ASP A 157 -3.76 3.39 16.05
C ASP A 157 -4.56 3.61 14.76
N GLU A 158 -4.26 4.69 14.04
CA GLU A 158 -4.85 4.95 12.71
C GLU A 158 -4.38 3.92 11.66
N ILE A 159 -3.15 3.39 11.77
CA ILE A 159 -2.67 2.29 10.92
C ILE A 159 -3.53 1.05 11.14
N LYS A 160 -3.76 0.67 12.40
CA LYS A 160 -4.58 -0.51 12.74
C LYS A 160 -6.03 -0.36 12.29
N GLU A 161 -6.67 0.75 12.66
CA GLU A 161 -8.06 1.04 12.25
C GLU A 161 -8.20 1.06 10.72
N THR A 162 -7.22 1.66 10.01
CA THR A 162 -7.24 1.66 8.55
C THR A 162 -7.01 0.25 8.00
N GLY A 163 -6.12 -0.55 8.60
CA GLY A 163 -5.88 -1.94 8.22
C GLY A 163 -7.16 -2.77 8.23
N GLU A 164 -7.91 -2.72 9.34
CA GLU A 164 -9.22 -3.38 9.49
C GLU A 164 -10.20 -2.96 8.38
N GLN A 165 -10.29 -1.66 8.08
CA GLN A 165 -11.17 -1.15 7.01
C GLN A 165 -10.72 -1.59 5.62
N LEU A 166 -9.42 -1.69 5.37
CA LEU A 166 -8.89 -2.17 4.10
C LEU A 166 -9.21 -3.65 3.93
N VAL A 167 -9.06 -4.45 5.00
CA VAL A 167 -9.44 -5.88 5.02
C VAL A 167 -10.92 -6.02 4.71
N GLU A 168 -11.80 -5.33 5.43
CA GLU A 168 -13.25 -5.39 5.24
C GLU A 168 -13.67 -4.98 3.81
N HIS A 169 -13.09 -3.89 3.29
CA HIS A 169 -13.37 -3.43 1.94
C HIS A 169 -12.90 -4.44 0.89
N PHE A 170 -11.71 -5.02 1.07
CA PHE A 170 -11.20 -6.05 0.16
C PHE A 170 -12.02 -7.35 0.25
N SER A 171 -12.46 -7.76 1.44
CA SER A 171 -13.35 -8.91 1.61
C SER A 171 -14.70 -8.69 0.92
N THR A 172 -15.18 -7.44 0.90
CA THR A 172 -16.42 -7.08 0.19
C THR A 172 -16.26 -7.11 -1.32
N PHE A 173 -15.20 -6.50 -1.87
CA PHE A 173 -15.09 -6.24 -3.32
C PHE A 173 -14.01 -7.05 -4.04
N GLY A 174 -13.19 -7.82 -3.34
CA GLY A 174 -12.03 -8.50 -3.91
C GLY A 174 -12.37 -9.45 -5.05
N HIS A 175 -13.57 -10.04 -5.01
CA HIS A 175 -14.08 -10.95 -6.04
C HIS A 175 -14.54 -10.25 -7.32
N GLU A 176 -14.76 -8.95 -7.29
CA GLU A 176 -15.15 -8.12 -8.46
C GLU A 176 -13.97 -7.87 -9.42
N PHE A 177 -12.73 -8.14 -8.98
CA PHE A 177 -11.55 -7.91 -9.80
C PHE A 177 -11.15 -9.15 -10.61
N GLY A 178 -11.11 -9.02 -11.95
CA GLY A 178 -10.71 -10.10 -12.85
C GLY A 178 -11.59 -11.35 -12.73
N VAL A 179 -11.08 -12.47 -13.25
CA VAL A 179 -11.77 -13.77 -13.24
C VAL A 179 -10.91 -14.85 -12.59
N PRO A 180 -11.50 -15.94 -12.06
CA PRO A 180 -10.72 -17.09 -11.60
C PRO A 180 -9.78 -17.59 -12.70
N ARG A 181 -8.55 -17.95 -12.34
CA ARG A 181 -7.65 -18.66 -13.25
C ARG A 181 -8.12 -20.11 -13.36
N ASP A 182 -8.23 -20.64 -14.57
CA ASP A 182 -8.46 -22.07 -14.77
C ASP A 182 -7.29 -22.85 -14.13
N ARG A 183 -7.60 -23.71 -13.15
CA ARG A 183 -6.60 -24.58 -12.52
C ARG A 183 -6.44 -25.80 -13.42
N GLU A 184 -5.27 -25.95 -14.06
CA GLU A 184 -4.85 -27.21 -14.68
C GLU A 184 -4.63 -28.31 -13.62
#